data_AF-J1H580-F1
#
_entry.id   AF-J1H580-F1
#
_cell.length_a   1.000
_cell.length_b   1.000
_cell.length_c   1.000
_cell.angle_alpha   90.00
_cell.angle_beta   90.00
_cell.angle_gamma   90.00
#
_symmetry.space_group_name_H-M   'P 1'
#
loop_
_entity.id
_entity.type
_entity.pdbx_description
1 polymer ?
#
loop_
_entity_poly.entity_id
_entity_poly.type
_entity_poly.pdbx_seq_one_letter_code
_entity_poly.pdbx_strand_id
1 'polypeptide(L)'
;MKTNKRTLFLAQFSMLLAIQIVVCFTPLGSIPIGPLVATLAGVPVIITAIMLGTKAGALMGFFTGLFRFLVATFAPTSPVAFVFTPFYSIGDAKGNFWSLVISFVPRILIGVVAGVVFQALKKALKGRKSAKVIPYAVSGILGSLTNTVLVLSGIYVFFGQAYAATLGMSYELLLGALSVTVATNGILEAVVCAIAASAVCYPLRRYSTAALAEST
;
A
#
# COMPACT_ATOMS: atom_id res chain seq x y z
N MET A 1 -30.14 -18.37 -8.87
CA MET A 1 -30.28 -17.07 -8.16
C MET A 1 -29.55 -16.01 -8.97
N LYS A 2 -30.23 -14.96 -9.47
CA LYS A 2 -29.54 -13.80 -10.05
C LYS A 2 -28.90 -13.01 -8.91
N THR A 3 -27.65 -13.32 -8.58
CA THR A 3 -26.90 -12.56 -7.58
C THR A 3 -26.76 -11.13 -8.07
N ASN A 4 -27.29 -10.17 -7.30
CA ASN A 4 -27.16 -8.75 -7.63
C ASN A 4 -25.67 -8.37 -7.55
N LYS A 5 -25.06 -8.08 -8.70
CA LYS A 5 -23.62 -7.80 -8.85
C LYS A 5 -23.14 -6.69 -7.90
N ARG A 6 -24.00 -5.70 -7.60
CA ARG A 6 -23.69 -4.62 -6.66
C ARG A 6 -23.57 -5.13 -5.22
N THR A 7 -24.46 -6.02 -4.81
CA THR A 7 -24.44 -6.62 -3.47
C THR A 7 -23.21 -7.53 -3.30
N LEU A 8 -22.84 -8.30 -4.32
CA LEU A 8 -21.64 -9.14 -4.27
C LEU A 8 -20.36 -8.29 -4.21
N PHE A 9 -20.26 -7.25 -5.02
CA PHE A 9 -19.14 -6.30 -4.99
C PHE A 9 -19.01 -5.67 -3.60
N LEU A 10 -20.12 -5.18 -3.04
CA LEU A 10 -20.13 -4.55 -1.73
C LEU A 10 -19.72 -5.53 -0.63
N ALA A 11 -20.22 -6.77 -0.66
CA ALA A 11 -19.85 -7.80 0.31
C ALA A 11 -18.35 -8.14 0.23
N GLN A 12 -17.80 -8.32 -0.97
CA GLN A 12 -16.37 -8.61 -1.17
C GLN A 12 -15.49 -7.44 -0.72
N PHE A 13 -15.88 -6.20 -1.06
CA PHE A 13 -15.17 -5.01 -0.63
C PHE A 13 -15.19 -4.86 0.89
N SER A 14 -16.36 -5.01 1.52
CA SER A 14 -16.51 -4.92 2.99
C SER A 14 -15.71 -6.01 3.72
N MET A 15 -15.66 -7.24 3.19
CA MET A 15 -14.82 -8.30 3.77
C MET A 15 -13.34 -7.96 3.69
N LEU A 16 -12.85 -7.50 2.53
CA LEU A 16 -11.46 -7.07 2.37
C LEU A 16 -11.14 -5.85 3.24
N LEU A 17 -12.10 -4.94 3.43
CA LEU A 17 -11.96 -3.77 4.29
C LEU A 17 -11.89 -4.19 5.76
N ALA A 18 -12.69 -5.16 6.20
CA ALA A 18 -12.60 -5.71 7.54
C ALA A 18 -11.21 -6.33 7.81
N ILE A 19 -10.69 -7.11 6.85
CA ILE A 19 -9.31 -7.64 6.92
C ILE A 19 -8.29 -6.49 6.97
N GLN A 20 -8.48 -5.45 6.15
CA GLN A 20 -7.61 -4.28 6.13
C GLN A 20 -7.58 -3.55 7.48
N ILE A 21 -8.74 -3.42 8.16
CA ILE A 21 -8.83 -2.84 9.51
C ILE A 21 -8.00 -3.69 10.47
N VAL A 22 -8.20 -5.01 10.49
CA VAL A 22 -7.44 -5.90 11.37
C VAL A 22 -5.94 -5.78 11.11
N VAL A 23 -5.49 -5.77 9.85
CA VAL A 23 -4.08 -5.60 9.50
C VAL A 23 -3.55 -4.24 9.93
N CYS A 24 -4.28 -3.14 9.72
CA CYS A 24 -3.81 -1.79 10.07
C CYS A 24 -3.76 -1.53 11.58
N PHE A 25 -4.68 -2.10 12.36
CA PHE A 25 -4.73 -1.91 13.81
C PHE A 25 -3.90 -2.94 14.58
N THR A 26 -3.38 -3.97 13.91
CA THR A 26 -2.44 -4.92 14.50
C THR A 26 -1.00 -4.57 14.11
N PRO A 27 0.01 -5.00 14.89
CA PRO A 27 1.43 -4.82 14.54
C PRO A 27 1.82 -5.46 13.20
N LEU A 28 0.97 -6.31 12.63
CA LEU A 28 1.16 -6.93 11.32
C LEU A 28 1.17 -5.89 10.19
N GLY A 29 0.41 -4.80 10.29
CA GLY A 29 0.35 -3.77 9.25
C GLY A 29 1.61 -2.92 9.13
N SER A 30 2.39 -2.85 10.20
CA SER A 30 3.54 -1.96 10.35
C SER A 30 4.59 -2.65 11.23
N ILE A 31 5.42 -3.51 10.61
CA ILE A 31 6.48 -4.22 11.32
C ILE A 31 7.68 -3.27 11.41
N PRO A 32 8.09 -2.83 12.61
CA PRO A 32 9.30 -2.03 12.77
C PRO A 32 10.50 -2.95 12.53
N ILE A 33 11.18 -2.78 11.39
CA ILE A 33 12.43 -3.49 11.08
C ILE A 33 13.54 -2.45 11.07
N GLY A 34 14.19 -2.32 12.22
CA GLY A 34 15.23 -1.31 12.47
C GLY A 34 14.64 0.11 12.63
N PRO A 35 15.31 1.17 12.13
CA PRO A 35 14.86 2.56 12.27
C PRO A 35 13.60 2.89 11.45
N LEU A 36 13.10 1.95 10.64
CA LEU A 36 12.02 2.17 9.70
C LEU A 36 10.94 1.09 9.79
N VAL A 37 9.74 1.49 9.43
CA VAL A 37 8.53 0.67 9.56
C VAL A 37 8.17 0.09 8.20
N ALA A 38 8.35 -1.22 8.03
CA ALA A 38 7.90 -1.95 6.85
C ALA A 38 6.38 -2.16 6.92
N THR A 39 5.68 -1.94 5.81
CA THR A 39 4.21 -1.91 5.74
C THR A 39 3.64 -3.09 4.96
N LEU A 40 2.92 -3.98 5.66
CA LEU A 40 2.10 -5.03 5.01
C LEU A 40 0.70 -4.54 4.65
N ALA A 41 0.34 -3.34 5.08
CA ALA A 41 -0.96 -2.72 4.80
C ALA A 41 -1.23 -2.48 3.30
N GLY A 42 -0.21 -2.55 2.43
CA GLY A 42 -0.38 -2.50 0.97
C GLY A 42 -0.96 -3.78 0.35
N VAL A 43 -0.84 -4.93 1.02
CA VAL A 43 -1.26 -6.23 0.48
C VAL A 43 -2.77 -6.30 0.22
N PRO A 44 -3.68 -5.95 1.16
CA PRO A 44 -5.11 -6.03 0.90
C PRO A 44 -5.57 -4.97 -0.13
N VAL A 45 -4.90 -3.82 -0.21
CA VAL A 45 -5.13 -2.80 -1.25
C VAL A 45 -4.82 -3.37 -2.65
N ILE A 46 -3.67 -4.03 -2.81
CA ILE A 46 -3.26 -4.64 -4.08
C ILE A 46 -4.24 -5.76 -4.48
N ILE A 47 -4.61 -6.63 -3.54
CA ILE A 47 -5.59 -7.71 -3.78
C ILE A 47 -6.93 -7.11 -4.23
N THR A 48 -7.40 -6.07 -3.55
CA THR A 48 -8.63 -5.35 -3.90
C THR A 48 -8.55 -4.74 -5.31
N ALA A 49 -7.43 -4.09 -5.64
CA ALA A 49 -7.22 -3.49 -6.96
C ALA A 49 -7.24 -4.52 -8.09
N ILE A 50 -6.65 -5.69 -7.86
CA ILE A 50 -6.57 -6.78 -8.83
C ILE A 50 -7.94 -7.47 -9.00
N MET A 51 -8.66 -7.70 -7.91
CA MET A 51 -9.91 -8.48 -7.91
C MET A 51 -11.15 -7.64 -8.24
N LEU A 52 -11.28 -6.47 -7.64
CA LEU A 52 -12.45 -5.60 -7.76
C LEU A 52 -12.22 -4.41 -8.70
N GLY A 53 -10.99 -4.23 -9.17
CA GLY A 53 -10.59 -3.21 -10.14
C GLY A 53 -9.96 -1.97 -9.52
N THR A 54 -9.37 -1.12 -10.37
CA THR A 54 -8.58 0.06 -9.98
C THR A 54 -9.34 1.03 -9.08
N LYS A 55 -10.63 1.25 -9.34
CA LYS A 55 -11.47 2.18 -8.53
C LYS A 55 -11.64 1.67 -7.10
N ALA A 56 -11.89 0.37 -6.92
CA ALA A 56 -12.01 -0.25 -5.62
C ALA A 56 -10.66 -0.28 -4.90
N GLY A 57 -9.56 -0.54 -5.63
CA GLY A 57 -8.20 -0.44 -5.11
C GLY A 57 -7.86 0.95 -4.59
N ALA A 58 -8.18 2.00 -5.35
CA ALA A 58 -7.99 3.39 -4.93
C ALA A 58 -8.78 3.74 -3.67
N LEU A 59 -10.03 3.29 -3.58
CA LEU A 59 -10.88 3.48 -2.41
C LEU A 59 -10.32 2.73 -1.18
N MET A 60 -9.85 1.49 -1.36
CA MET A 60 -9.19 0.76 -0.27
C MET A 60 -7.91 1.48 0.18
N GLY A 61 -7.13 2.01 -0.75
CA GLY A 61 -5.95 2.84 -0.47
C GLY A 61 -6.28 4.09 0.35
N PHE A 62 -7.42 4.74 0.08
CA PHE A 62 -7.91 5.85 0.90
C PHE A 62 -8.18 5.41 2.34
N PHE A 63 -8.90 4.30 2.55
CA PHE A 63 -9.15 3.78 3.89
C PHE A 63 -7.86 3.37 4.61
N THR A 64 -6.91 2.75 3.90
CA THR A 64 -5.59 2.42 4.46
C THR A 64 -4.83 3.68 4.89
N GLY A 65 -4.89 4.76 4.11
CA GLY A 65 -4.33 6.07 4.48
C GLY A 65 -5.01 6.67 5.71
N LEU A 66 -6.34 6.56 5.80
CA LEU A 66 -7.12 7.01 6.96
C LEU A 66 -6.75 6.24 8.22
N PHE A 67 -6.69 4.91 8.15
CA PHE A 67 -6.28 4.09 9.29
C PHE A 67 -4.83 4.38 9.70
N ARG A 68 -3.93 4.59 8.74
CA ARG A 68 -2.54 4.96 9.03
C ARG A 68 -2.44 6.30 9.77
N PHE A 69 -3.25 7.27 9.37
CA PHE A 69 -3.36 8.57 10.03
C PHE A 69 -3.92 8.44 11.46
N LEU A 70 -4.97 7.63 11.65
CA LEU A 70 -5.55 7.39 12.98
C LEU A 70 -4.55 6.70 13.91
N VAL A 71 -3.89 5.62 13.45
CA VAL A 71 -2.86 4.92 14.22
C VAL A 71 -1.68 5.85 14.53
N ALA A 72 -1.22 6.66 13.56
CA ALA A 72 -0.14 7.62 13.81
C ALA A 72 -0.51 8.69 14.85
N THR A 73 -1.78 9.03 14.97
CA THR A 73 -2.29 10.05 15.90
C THR A 73 -2.50 9.49 17.31
N PHE A 74 -3.11 8.32 17.44
CA PHE A 74 -3.51 7.75 18.73
C PHE A 74 -2.51 6.73 19.31
N ALA A 75 -1.71 6.10 18.45
CA ALA A 75 -0.75 5.06 18.82
C ALA A 75 0.55 5.20 18.00
N PRO A 76 1.35 6.26 18.23
CA PRO A 76 2.58 6.51 17.48
C PRO A 76 3.59 5.39 17.72
N THR A 77 3.84 4.58 16.68
CA THR A 77 4.76 3.43 16.73
C THR A 77 6.22 3.80 16.51
N SER A 78 6.53 5.04 16.13
CA SER A 78 7.88 5.48 15.80
C SER A 78 8.06 6.99 16.06
N PRO A 79 9.27 7.45 16.42
CA PRO A 79 9.58 8.88 16.58
C PRO A 79 9.32 9.71 15.32
N VAL A 80 9.31 9.09 14.14
CA VAL A 80 9.02 9.76 12.86
C VAL A 80 7.53 9.81 12.52
N ALA A 81 6.63 9.54 13.48
CA ALA A 81 5.19 9.55 13.27
C ALA A 81 4.62 10.92 12.85
N PHE A 82 5.32 12.02 13.14
CA PHE A 82 4.91 13.39 12.73
C PHE A 82 4.83 13.56 11.20
N VAL A 83 5.53 12.72 10.43
CA VAL A 83 5.43 12.66 8.96
C VAL A 83 4.05 12.19 8.51
N PHE A 84 3.35 11.41 9.32
CA PHE A 84 2.08 10.76 8.95
C PHE A 84 0.86 11.38 9.62
N THR A 85 1.04 12.31 10.55
CA THR A 85 -0.06 13.05 11.18
C THR A 85 0.39 14.49 11.54
N PRO A 86 -0.45 15.51 11.30
CA PRO A 86 -0.17 16.88 11.71
C PRO A 86 -0.36 17.08 13.22
N PHE A 87 -1.04 16.15 13.90
CA PHE A 87 -1.39 16.27 15.31
C PHE A 87 -0.29 15.77 16.25
N TYR A 88 0.74 15.12 15.69
CA TYR A 88 1.88 14.64 16.47
C TYR A 88 3.08 15.57 16.25
N SER A 89 3.72 15.95 17.35
CA SER A 89 4.94 16.76 17.34
C SER A 89 5.94 16.15 18.32
N ILE A 90 7.20 16.03 17.91
CA ILE A 90 8.33 15.66 18.78
C ILE A 90 9.37 16.78 18.67
N GLY A 91 9.66 17.44 19.80
CA GLY A 91 10.60 18.57 19.83
C GLY A 91 10.16 19.72 18.90
N ASP A 92 11.07 20.21 18.05
CA ASP A 92 10.81 21.25 17.04
C ASP A 92 10.14 20.73 15.75
N ALA A 93 9.97 19.40 15.62
CA ALA A 93 9.33 18.80 14.45
C ALA A 93 7.81 18.79 14.62
N LYS A 94 7.12 19.75 13.98
CA LYS A 94 5.66 19.79 13.88
C LYS A 94 5.18 19.07 12.61
N GLY A 95 4.20 18.19 12.77
CA GLY A 95 3.46 17.68 11.62
C GLY A 95 2.72 18.83 10.90
N ASN A 96 2.71 18.80 9.56
CA ASN A 96 2.09 19.85 8.74
C ASN A 96 0.96 19.24 7.90
N PHE A 97 0.17 20.05 7.18
CA PHE A 97 -0.86 19.55 6.26
C PHE A 97 -0.30 18.54 5.23
N TRP A 98 0.98 18.69 4.86
CA TRP A 98 1.72 17.75 4.04
C TRP A 98 1.81 16.33 4.61
N SER A 99 1.71 16.16 5.94
CA SER A 99 1.67 14.85 6.58
C SER A 99 0.42 14.03 6.18
N LEU A 100 -0.73 14.71 5.98
CA LEU A 100 -1.91 14.03 5.42
C LEU A 100 -1.65 13.60 3.99
N VAL A 101 -1.10 14.50 3.18
CA VAL A 101 -0.81 14.20 1.76
C VAL A 101 0.09 12.96 1.65
N ILE A 102 1.16 12.89 2.45
CA ILE A 102 2.08 11.74 2.47
C ILE A 102 1.40 10.49 3.04
N SER A 103 0.43 10.60 3.96
CA SER A 103 -0.31 9.44 4.46
C SER A 103 -1.28 8.88 3.41
N PHE A 104 -2.03 9.73 2.72
CA PHE A 104 -3.12 9.33 1.83
C PHE A 104 -2.66 9.07 0.38
N VAL A 105 -1.88 9.97 -0.20
CA VAL A 105 -1.56 9.95 -1.64
C VAL A 105 -0.83 8.67 -2.07
N PRO A 106 0.26 8.24 -1.40
CA PRO A 106 0.94 7.02 -1.77
C PRO A 106 0.02 5.81 -1.70
N ARG A 107 -0.85 5.73 -0.68
CA ARG A 107 -1.72 4.57 -0.43
C ARG A 107 -2.83 4.45 -1.47
N ILE A 108 -3.42 5.57 -1.88
CA ILE A 108 -4.37 5.61 -3.00
C ILE A 108 -3.67 5.18 -4.30
N LEU A 109 -2.45 5.70 -4.54
CA LEU A 109 -1.68 5.40 -5.74
C LEU A 109 -1.24 3.94 -5.82
N ILE A 110 -0.96 3.24 -4.72
CA ILE A 110 -0.73 1.78 -4.71
C ILE A 110 -1.89 1.06 -5.41
N GLY A 111 -3.12 1.36 -4.99
CA GLY A 111 -4.33 0.74 -5.54
C GLY A 111 -4.54 1.07 -7.01
N VAL A 112 -4.23 2.31 -7.41
CA VAL A 112 -4.31 2.74 -8.80
C VAL A 112 -3.28 2.01 -9.67
N VAL A 113 -2.00 2.05 -9.27
CA VAL A 113 -0.89 1.45 -10.01
C VAL A 113 -1.08 -0.06 -10.12
N ALA A 114 -1.38 -0.75 -9.02
CA ALA A 114 -1.60 -2.20 -9.04
C ALA A 114 -2.76 -2.59 -9.98
N GLY A 115 -3.87 -1.84 -9.95
CA GLY A 115 -5.02 -2.10 -10.81
C GLY A 115 -4.76 -1.82 -12.30
N VAL A 116 -4.06 -0.73 -12.62
CA VAL A 116 -3.71 -0.35 -14.00
C VAL A 116 -2.69 -1.33 -14.59
N VAL A 117 -1.62 -1.63 -13.85
CA VAL A 117 -0.59 -2.59 -14.26
C VAL A 117 -1.19 -3.95 -14.51
N PHE A 118 -2.08 -4.43 -13.63
CA PHE A 118 -2.73 -5.71 -13.79
C PHE A 118 -3.56 -5.77 -15.09
N GLN A 119 -4.35 -4.72 -15.37
CA GLN A 119 -5.16 -4.64 -16.58
C GLN A 119 -4.31 -4.55 -17.85
N ALA A 120 -3.24 -3.75 -17.83
CA ALA A 120 -2.32 -3.61 -18.94
C ALA A 120 -1.62 -4.94 -19.25
N LEU A 121 -1.10 -5.63 -18.23
CA LEU A 121 -0.43 -6.93 -18.39
C LEU A 121 -1.41 -8.03 -18.80
N LYS A 122 -2.63 -8.03 -18.26
CA LYS A 122 -3.68 -8.98 -18.66
C LYS A 122 -4.06 -8.82 -20.14
N LYS A 123 -4.08 -7.58 -20.65
CA LYS A 123 -4.36 -7.29 -22.07
C LYS A 123 -3.16 -7.68 -22.95
N ALA A 124 -1.94 -7.37 -22.54
CA ALA A 124 -0.72 -7.68 -23.27
C ALA A 124 -0.42 -9.19 -23.35
N LEU A 125 -0.76 -9.95 -22.30
CA LEU A 125 -0.49 -11.40 -22.20
C LEU A 125 -1.69 -12.27 -22.63
N LYS A 126 -2.69 -11.69 -23.29
CA LYS A 126 -3.89 -12.38 -23.79
C LYS A 126 -3.46 -13.47 -24.81
N GLY A 127 -3.52 -14.74 -24.42
CA GLY A 127 -3.21 -15.90 -25.28
C GLY A 127 -2.07 -16.80 -24.78
N ARG A 128 -1.18 -16.32 -23.88
CA ARG A 128 -0.11 -17.15 -23.29
C ARG A 128 -0.58 -17.87 -22.02
N LYS A 129 -0.87 -19.17 -22.13
CA LYS A 129 -1.31 -20.01 -20.99
C LYS A 129 -0.28 -20.09 -19.85
N SER A 130 1.01 -19.94 -20.14
CA SER A 130 2.12 -20.10 -19.18
C SER A 130 2.42 -18.86 -18.32
N ALA A 131 1.90 -17.68 -18.66
CA ALA A 131 2.22 -16.42 -17.98
C ALA A 131 1.11 -15.92 -17.04
N LYS A 132 0.25 -16.81 -16.53
CA LYS A 132 -0.95 -16.40 -15.76
C LYS A 132 -0.64 -15.80 -14.39
N VAL A 133 0.51 -16.13 -13.78
CA VAL A 133 0.91 -15.66 -12.44
C VAL A 133 1.64 -14.31 -12.53
N ILE A 134 2.33 -14.04 -13.64
CA ILE A 134 3.18 -12.86 -13.85
C ILE A 134 2.42 -11.53 -13.66
N PRO A 135 1.18 -11.34 -14.17
CA PRO A 135 0.43 -10.10 -13.94
C PRO A 135 0.19 -9.80 -12.46
N TYR A 136 0.01 -10.82 -11.63
CA TYR A 136 -0.24 -10.66 -10.19
C TYR A 136 1.04 -10.22 -9.46
N ALA A 137 2.15 -10.93 -9.72
CA ALA A 137 3.45 -10.62 -9.12
C ALA A 137 3.92 -9.21 -9.49
N VAL A 138 3.89 -8.85 -10.79
CA VAL A 138 4.37 -7.54 -11.26
C VAL A 138 3.50 -6.39 -10.74
N SER A 139 2.18 -6.60 -10.64
CA SER A 139 1.28 -5.58 -10.04
C SER A 139 1.56 -5.38 -8.55
N GLY A 140 1.90 -6.46 -7.82
CA GLY A 140 2.30 -6.38 -6.43
C GLY A 140 3.61 -5.63 -6.22
N ILE A 141 4.63 -5.93 -7.04
CA ILE A 141 5.94 -5.27 -7.01
C ILE A 141 5.79 -3.78 -7.30
N LEU A 142 5.14 -3.43 -8.42
CA LEU A 142 5.01 -2.02 -8.84
C LEU A 142 4.12 -1.23 -7.87
N GLY A 143 3.07 -1.85 -7.33
CA GLY A 143 2.25 -1.24 -6.28
C GLY A 143 3.06 -0.90 -5.03
N SER A 144 3.84 -1.86 -4.51
CA SER A 144 4.68 -1.65 -3.33
C SER A 144 5.80 -0.62 -3.57
N LEU A 145 6.53 -0.72 -4.69
CA LEU A 145 7.60 0.24 -5.02
C LEU A 145 7.07 1.68 -5.12
N THR A 146 5.86 1.86 -5.67
CA THR A 146 5.21 3.17 -5.74
C THR A 146 5.03 3.77 -4.34
N ASN A 147 4.63 2.97 -3.34
CA ASN A 147 4.52 3.43 -1.95
C ASN A 147 5.87 3.87 -1.40
N THR A 148 6.89 3.03 -1.49
CA THR A 148 8.20 3.29 -0.92
C THR A 148 8.83 4.54 -1.53
N VAL A 149 8.79 4.66 -2.87
CA VAL A 149 9.33 5.82 -3.58
C VAL A 149 8.59 7.09 -3.17
N LEU A 150 7.25 7.09 -3.18
CA LEU A 150 6.46 8.29 -2.88
C LEU A 150 6.53 8.72 -1.41
N VAL A 151 6.50 7.77 -0.48
CA VAL A 151 6.60 8.10 0.95
C VAL A 151 7.97 8.70 1.26
N LEU A 152 9.05 8.10 0.76
CA LEU A 152 10.40 8.55 1.08
C LEU A 152 10.78 9.84 0.34
N SER A 153 10.34 10.01 -0.92
CA SER A 153 10.49 11.29 -1.62
C SER A 153 9.65 12.40 -0.98
N GLY A 154 8.43 12.10 -0.52
CA GLY A 154 7.62 13.02 0.27
C GLY A 154 8.30 13.45 1.57
N ILE A 155 8.92 12.50 2.28
CA ILE A 155 9.72 12.81 3.49
C ILE A 155 10.87 13.75 3.14
N TYR A 156 11.65 13.42 2.10
CA TYR A 156 12.80 14.22 1.70
C TYR A 156 12.43 15.68 1.38
N VAL A 157 11.36 15.87 0.60
CA VAL A 157 10.92 17.20 0.11
C VAL A 157 10.27 18.03 1.21
N PHE A 158 9.38 17.44 2.02
CA PHE A 158 8.55 18.21 2.95
C PHE A 158 9.04 18.18 4.40
N PHE A 159 9.75 17.13 4.82
CA PHE A 159 10.12 16.89 6.22
C PHE A 159 11.61 16.60 6.40
N GLY A 160 12.44 16.74 5.37
CA GLY A 160 13.83 16.25 5.40
C GLY A 160 14.67 16.82 6.55
N GLN A 161 14.60 18.13 6.82
CA GLN A 161 15.36 18.73 7.93
C GLN A 161 14.89 18.23 9.30
N ALA A 162 13.57 18.22 9.53
CA ALA A 162 12.98 17.71 10.78
C ALA A 162 13.29 16.21 10.97
N TYR A 163 13.23 15.44 9.89
CA TYR A 163 13.52 14.01 9.89
C TYR A 163 14.99 13.72 10.23
N ALA A 164 15.93 14.46 9.63
CA ALA A 164 17.36 14.37 9.94
C ALA A 164 17.64 14.70 11.41
N ALA A 165 17.05 15.79 11.92
CA ALA A 165 17.19 16.21 13.31
C ALA A 165 16.66 15.16 14.29
N THR A 166 15.51 14.54 14.01
CA THR A 166 14.96 13.46 14.87
C THR A 166 15.80 12.19 14.87
N LEU A 167 16.58 11.94 13.83
CA LEU A 167 17.51 10.81 13.74
C LEU A 167 18.92 11.16 14.24
N GLY A 168 19.17 12.41 14.65
CA GLY A 168 20.50 12.87 15.05
C GLY A 168 21.54 12.85 13.93
N MET A 169 21.11 12.90 12.67
CA MET A 169 21.99 12.84 11.49
C MET A 169 21.99 14.18 10.73
N SER A 170 23.05 14.42 9.95
CA SER A 170 23.09 15.56 9.04
C SER A 170 22.15 15.36 7.85
N TYR A 171 21.64 16.47 7.30
CA TYR A 171 20.75 16.45 6.13
C TYR A 171 21.43 15.84 4.89
N GLU A 172 22.76 15.97 4.76
CA GLU A 172 23.53 15.38 3.66
C GLU A 172 23.51 13.84 3.69
N LEU A 173 23.51 13.24 4.88
CA LEU A 173 23.44 11.79 5.05
C LEU A 173 22.03 11.23 4.88
N LEU A 174 21.01 12.09 4.96
CA LEU A 174 19.61 11.67 4.91
C LEU A 174 19.25 11.04 3.57
N LEU A 175 19.73 11.58 2.44
CA LEU A 175 19.47 11.01 1.12
C LEU A 175 20.07 9.60 1.01
N GLY A 176 21.29 9.42 1.51
CA GLY A 176 21.94 8.10 1.62
C GLY A 176 21.13 7.12 2.47
N ALA A 177 20.73 7.52 3.69
CA ALA A 177 19.92 6.69 4.59
C ALA A 177 18.56 6.30 3.98
N LEU A 178 17.87 7.25 3.33
CA LEU A 178 16.62 6.98 2.62
C LEU A 178 16.84 6.03 1.44
N SER A 179 17.92 6.17 0.68
CA SER A 179 18.21 5.27 -0.45
C SER A 179 18.47 3.81 0.01
N VAL A 180 19.20 3.63 1.11
CA VAL A 180 19.41 2.31 1.74
C VAL A 180 18.09 1.72 2.19
N THR A 181 17.21 2.56 2.74
CA THR A 181 15.86 2.15 3.15
C THR A 181 15.00 1.69 1.98
N VAL A 182 15.03 2.41 0.86
CA VAL A 182 14.35 1.98 -0.38
C VAL A 182 14.86 0.61 -0.78
N ALA A 183 16.19 0.42 -0.76
CA ALA A 183 16.81 -0.83 -1.18
C ALA A 183 16.49 -2.01 -0.24
N THR A 184 16.46 -1.81 1.07
CA THR A 184 16.23 -2.92 2.02
C THR A 184 14.73 -3.19 2.21
N ASN A 185 13.98 -2.19 2.67
CA ASN A 185 12.56 -2.33 2.99
C ASN A 185 11.70 -2.37 1.73
N GLY A 186 12.02 -1.57 0.70
CA GLY A 186 11.27 -1.56 -0.54
C GLY A 186 11.34 -2.90 -1.29
N ILE A 187 12.51 -3.56 -1.31
CA ILE A 187 12.64 -4.89 -1.89
C ILE A 187 11.84 -5.92 -1.08
N LEU A 188 11.95 -5.89 0.24
CA LEU A 188 11.24 -6.83 1.10
C LEU A 188 9.71 -6.70 0.95
N GLU A 189 9.18 -5.47 0.99
CA GLU A 189 7.76 -5.20 0.78
C GLU A 189 7.31 -5.65 -0.62
N ALA A 190 8.12 -5.38 -1.65
CA ALA A 190 7.79 -5.75 -3.02
C ALA A 190 7.72 -7.27 -3.20
N VAL A 191 8.65 -8.02 -2.61
CA VAL A 191 8.65 -9.49 -2.64
C VAL A 191 7.43 -10.05 -1.91
N VAL A 192 7.12 -9.53 -0.71
CA VAL A 192 5.95 -9.97 0.06
C VAL A 192 4.66 -9.66 -0.71
N CYS A 193 4.54 -8.47 -1.30
CA CYS A 193 3.38 -8.08 -2.11
C CYS A 193 3.24 -8.95 -3.38
N ALA A 194 4.35 -9.30 -4.03
CA ALA A 194 4.36 -10.16 -5.21
C ALA A 194 3.86 -11.57 -4.88
N ILE A 195 4.38 -12.15 -3.79
CA ILE A 195 4.02 -13.49 -3.33
C ILE A 195 2.56 -13.48 -2.88
N ALA A 196 2.16 -12.54 -2.02
CA ALA A 196 0.79 -12.47 -1.51
C ALA A 196 -0.23 -12.24 -2.63
N ALA A 197 0.03 -11.30 -3.55
CA ALA A 197 -0.85 -11.06 -4.70
C ALA A 197 -0.97 -12.32 -5.57
N SER A 198 0.13 -13.03 -5.82
CA SER A 198 0.12 -14.25 -6.61
C SER A 198 -0.60 -15.40 -5.90
N ALA A 199 -0.28 -15.65 -4.63
CA ALA A 199 -0.81 -16.73 -3.83
C ALA A 199 -2.31 -16.56 -3.54
N VAL A 200 -2.79 -15.34 -3.40
CA VAL A 200 -4.21 -15.06 -3.11
C VAL A 200 -5.02 -14.90 -4.39
N CYS A 201 -4.60 -14.04 -5.32
CA CYS A 201 -5.41 -13.71 -6.48
C CYS A 201 -5.43 -14.83 -7.55
N TYR A 202 -4.37 -15.65 -7.65
CA TYR A 202 -4.35 -16.76 -8.61
C TYR A 202 -5.40 -17.84 -8.34
N PRO A 203 -5.53 -18.41 -7.12
CA PRO A 203 -6.59 -19.38 -6.81
C PRO A 203 -7.97 -18.72 -6.80
N LEU A 204 -8.09 -17.51 -6.25
CA LEU A 204 -9.37 -16.78 -6.23
C LEU A 204 -9.91 -16.47 -7.62
N ARG A 205 -9.06 -16.41 -8.64
CA ARG A 205 -9.50 -16.26 -10.04
C ARG A 205 -10.46 -17.38 -10.47
N ARG A 206 -10.28 -18.61 -9.98
CA ARG A 206 -11.18 -19.73 -10.32
C ARG A 206 -12.61 -19.50 -9.86
N TYR A 207 -12.77 -18.85 -8.70
CA TYR A 207 -14.08 -18.56 -8.10
C TYR A 207 -14.64 -17.20 -8.53
N SER A 208 -13.78 -16.21 -8.76
CA SER A 208 -14.18 -14.86 -9.18
C SER A 208 -14.55 -14.80 -10.67
N THR A 209 -13.93 -15.63 -11.53
CA THR A 209 -14.31 -15.69 -12.96
C THR A 209 -15.65 -16.37 -13.16
N ALA A 210 -16.09 -17.30 -12.30
CA ALA A 210 -17.46 -17.83 -12.37
C ALA A 210 -18.52 -16.75 -12.10
N ALA A 211 -18.23 -15.79 -11.20
CA ALA A 211 -19.14 -14.69 -10.89
C ALA A 211 -19.08 -13.50 -11.88
N LEU A 212 -17.97 -13.36 -12.62
CA LEU A 212 -17.76 -12.29 -13.62
C LEU A 212 -17.93 -12.76 -15.08
N ALA A 213 -17.83 -14.05 -15.39
CA ALA A 213 -18.06 -14.58 -16.74
C ALA A 213 -19.55 -14.69 -17.10
N GLU A 214 -20.45 -14.77 -16.11
CA GLU A 214 -21.90 -14.58 -16.33
C GLU A 214 -22.30 -13.10 -16.54
N SER A 215 -21.32 -12.21 -16.77
CA SER A 215 -21.54 -10.76 -16.90
C SER A 215 -21.13 -10.15 -18.23
N THR A 216 -20.69 -10.96 -19.20
CA THR A 216 -20.53 -10.60 -20.62
C THR A 216 -21.41 -11.52 -21.45
#